data_AF-A0A8C5K071-F1
#
_entry.id   AF-A0A8C5K071-F1
#
_cell.length_a   1.000
_cell.length_b   1.000
_cell.length_c   1.000
_cell.angle_alpha   90.00
_cell.angle_beta   90.00
_cell.angle_gamma   90.00
#
_symmetry.space_group_name_H-M   'P 1'
#
loop_
_entity.id
_entity.type
_entity.pdbx_description
1 polymer ?
#
loop_
_entity_poly.entity_id
_entity_poly.type
_entity_poly.pdbx_seq_one_letter_code
_entity_poly.pdbx_strand_id
1 'polypeptide(L)'
;MKQLSAATVRPLSNSQIITSVTSVVKELIENSLDAGATSIDVRLENYGFDKIEVQDNGEGIKAVDVPVMAIDSHEDLRNLATYGFQGEALGSICSVAEVLITTRTADDDFSTQYVLDDSGHILSQKPSHLGQVIFYLFIFNF
;
A
#
# COMPACT_ATOMS: atom_id res chain seq x y z
N MET A 1 -31.62 23.13 8.86
CA MET A 1 -30.26 22.68 8.49
C MET A 1 -30.35 21.92 7.18
N LYS A 2 -29.65 22.35 6.13
CA LYS A 2 -29.73 21.76 4.79
C LYS A 2 -28.64 20.70 4.68
N GLN A 3 -29.04 19.44 4.56
CA GLN A 3 -28.12 18.31 4.44
C GLN A 3 -27.41 18.39 3.08
N LEU A 4 -26.09 18.31 3.09
CA LEU A 4 -25.28 18.30 1.87
C LEU A 4 -25.61 17.06 1.04
N SER A 5 -25.63 17.20 -0.30
CA SER A 5 -25.90 16.07 -1.19
C SER A 5 -24.79 15.02 -1.06
N ALA A 6 -25.11 13.74 -1.25
CA ALA A 6 -24.14 12.65 -1.15
C ALA A 6 -22.91 12.84 -2.07
N ALA A 7 -23.06 13.58 -3.17
CA ALA A 7 -21.96 13.96 -4.05
C ALA A 7 -20.98 14.97 -3.44
N THR A 8 -21.41 15.76 -2.45
CA THR A 8 -20.59 16.77 -1.73
C THR A 8 -20.05 16.26 -0.39
N VAL A 9 -20.63 15.19 0.17
CA VAL A 9 -20.09 14.52 1.37
C VAL A 9 -18.92 13.60 1.01
N ARG A 10 -18.92 13.03 -0.20
CA ARG A 10 -17.90 12.11 -0.72
C ARG A 10 -16.45 12.65 -0.75
N PRO A 11 -16.14 13.94 -1.04
CA PRO A 11 -14.77 14.43 -1.00
C PRO A 11 -14.24 14.75 0.40
N LEU A 12 -15.09 14.71 1.44
CA LEU A 12 -14.70 15.13 2.79
C LEU A 12 -14.33 13.97 3.72
N SER A 13 -14.61 12.73 3.30
CA SER A 13 -14.36 11.54 4.13
C SER A 13 -13.13 10.73 3.67
N ASN A 14 -12.73 10.84 2.39
CA ASN A 14 -11.71 9.99 1.79
C ASN A 14 -10.46 10.75 1.30
N SER A 15 -10.24 12.00 1.72
CA SER A 15 -9.14 12.84 1.19
C SER A 15 -8.10 13.25 2.25
N GLN A 16 -7.97 12.53 3.37
CA GLN A 16 -7.09 12.97 4.48
C GLN A 16 -6.31 11.89 5.24
N ILE A 17 -6.15 10.66 4.75
CA ILE A 17 -5.44 9.65 5.56
C ILE A 17 -3.91 9.76 5.40
N ILE A 18 -3.42 10.04 4.19
CA ILE A 18 -1.97 10.21 3.93
C ILE A 18 -1.68 11.67 3.58
N THR A 19 -1.10 12.43 4.50
CA THR A 19 -0.76 13.86 4.30
C THR A 19 0.73 14.15 4.49
N SER A 20 1.52 13.14 4.85
CA SER A 20 2.94 13.31 5.14
C SER A 20 3.73 12.04 4.86
N VAL A 21 5.03 12.19 4.62
CA VAL A 21 6.00 11.07 4.57
C VAL A 21 5.88 10.20 5.81
N THR A 22 5.71 10.80 6.99
CA THR A 22 5.54 10.06 8.25
C THR A 22 4.30 9.17 8.24
N SER A 23 3.19 9.67 7.70
CA SER A 23 1.96 8.88 7.55
C SER A 23 2.19 7.69 6.62
N VAL A 24 2.82 7.91 5.46
CA VAL A 24 3.16 6.82 4.52
C VAL A 24 3.99 5.76 5.21
N VAL A 25 5.09 6.17 5.86
CA VAL A 25 6.00 5.23 6.53
C VAL A 25 5.28 4.47 7.65
N LYS A 26 4.44 5.14 8.44
CA LYS A 26 3.63 4.49 9.48
C LYS A 26 2.74 3.39 8.90
N GLU A 27 1.96 3.70 7.88
CA GLU A 27 1.03 2.72 7.29
C GLU A 27 1.78 1.53 6.65
N LEU A 28 2.91 1.78 5.98
CA LEU A 28 3.73 0.70 5.42
C LEU A 28 4.34 -0.19 6.52
N ILE A 29 4.79 0.39 7.63
CA ILE A 29 5.28 -0.38 8.79
C ILE A 29 4.16 -1.19 9.43
N GLU A 30 2.96 -0.62 9.60
CA GLU A 30 1.80 -1.32 10.15
C GLU A 30 1.39 -2.51 9.27
N ASN A 31 1.43 -2.35 7.93
CA ASN A 31 1.22 -3.45 7.00
C ASN A 31 2.28 -4.56 7.15
N SER A 32 3.55 -4.20 7.31
CA SER A 32 4.61 -5.18 7.56
C SER A 32 4.39 -5.92 8.90
N LEU A 33 3.96 -5.23 9.96
CA LEU A 33 3.67 -5.84 11.25
C LEU A 33 2.46 -6.77 11.20
N ASP A 34 1.40 -6.39 10.50
CA ASP A 34 0.23 -7.25 10.25
C ASP A 34 0.61 -8.51 9.47
N ALA A 35 1.58 -8.42 8.57
CA ALA A 35 2.16 -9.55 7.84
C ALA A 35 3.13 -10.40 8.71
N GLY A 36 3.24 -10.13 10.01
CA GLY A 36 4.08 -10.89 10.94
C GLY A 36 5.58 -10.60 10.82
N ALA A 37 5.98 -9.48 10.22
CA ALA A 37 7.39 -9.15 10.08
C ALA A 37 8.09 -9.02 11.44
N THR A 38 9.32 -9.54 11.49
CA THR A 38 10.23 -9.42 12.65
C THR A 38 11.41 -8.50 12.36
N SER A 39 11.62 -8.15 11.09
CA SER A 39 12.61 -7.21 10.61
C SER A 39 11.96 -6.31 9.57
N ILE A 40 12.10 -5.01 9.74
CA ILE A 40 11.57 -4.00 8.81
C ILE A 40 12.69 -2.98 8.59
N ASP A 41 13.14 -2.85 7.34
CA ASP A 41 14.13 -1.90 6.88
C ASP A 41 13.43 -0.75 6.15
N VAL A 42 13.60 0.48 6.65
CA VAL A 42 13.05 1.69 6.03
C VAL A 42 14.19 2.54 5.47
N ARG A 43 14.12 2.87 4.18
CA ARG A 43 15.06 3.77 3.51
C ARG A 43 14.32 4.95 2.93
N LEU A 44 14.83 6.14 3.22
CA LEU A 44 14.31 7.41 2.73
C LEU A 44 15.37 8.08 1.87
N GLU A 45 15.06 8.38 0.62
CA GLU A 45 15.89 9.23 -0.23
C GLU A 45 15.33 10.65 -0.19
N ASN A 46 16.22 11.64 -0.02
CA ASN A 46 15.84 13.05 0.15
C ASN A 46 14.72 13.23 1.19
N TYR A 47 14.90 12.66 2.39
CA TYR A 47 13.91 12.70 3.49
C TYR A 47 12.53 12.12 3.12
N GLY A 48 12.46 11.27 2.10
CA GLY A 48 11.22 10.66 1.60
C GLY A 48 10.52 11.47 0.51
N PHE A 49 11.08 12.60 0.07
CA PHE A 49 10.52 13.39 -1.03
C PHE A 49 10.78 12.79 -2.42
N ASP A 50 11.86 12.01 -2.56
CA ASP A 50 12.20 11.36 -3.83
C ASP A 50 11.77 9.88 -3.81
N LYS A 51 12.00 9.20 -2.69
CA LYS A 51 11.70 7.77 -2.56
C LYS A 51 11.51 7.35 -1.10
N ILE A 52 10.55 6.47 -0.88
CA ILE A 52 10.33 5.73 0.36
C ILE A 52 10.40 4.24 0.02
N GLU A 53 11.28 3.50 0.69
CA GLU A 53 11.40 2.05 0.51
C GLU A 53 11.21 1.39 1.86
N VAL A 54 10.27 0.44 1.93
CA VAL A 54 10.00 -0.37 3.12
C VAL A 54 10.14 -1.83 2.73
N GLN A 55 11.13 -2.49 3.31
CA GLN A 55 11.42 -3.89 3.09
C GLN A 55 11.17 -4.66 4.38
N ASP A 56 10.48 -5.78 4.29
CA ASP A 56 10.18 -6.62 5.44
C ASP A 56 10.36 -8.11 5.13
N ASN A 57 10.35 -8.90 6.21
CA ASN A 57 10.41 -10.35 6.15
C ASN A 57 9.09 -11.01 6.57
N GLY A 58 7.97 -10.34 6.35
CA GLY A 58 6.63 -10.87 6.60
C GLY A 58 6.21 -11.94 5.59
N GLU A 59 4.96 -12.36 5.70
CA GLU A 59 4.38 -13.46 4.91
C GLU A 59 4.15 -13.11 3.43
N GLY A 60 4.21 -11.82 3.07
CA GLY A 60 3.87 -11.31 1.74
C GLY A 60 2.37 -11.34 1.44
N ILE A 61 2.03 -10.86 0.25
CA ILE A 61 0.66 -10.81 -0.27
C ILE A 61 0.38 -12.08 -1.08
N LYS A 62 -0.66 -12.82 -0.72
CA LYS A 62 -1.09 -14.01 -1.44
C LYS A 62 -1.66 -13.63 -2.81
N ALA A 63 -1.48 -14.51 -3.80
CA ALA A 63 -1.97 -14.28 -5.16
C ALA A 63 -3.48 -13.99 -5.25
N VAL A 64 -4.29 -14.47 -4.30
CA VAL A 64 -5.74 -14.19 -4.23
C VAL A 64 -6.06 -12.76 -3.78
N ASP A 65 -5.20 -12.17 -2.96
CA ASP A 65 -5.37 -10.82 -2.39
C ASP A 65 -4.75 -9.74 -3.28
N VAL A 66 -3.84 -10.14 -4.19
CA VAL A 66 -3.15 -9.25 -5.13
C VAL A 66 -4.10 -8.30 -5.89
N PRO A 67 -5.23 -8.76 -6.47
CA PRO A 67 -6.13 -7.87 -7.21
C PRO A 67 -6.79 -6.78 -6.35
N VAL A 68 -6.87 -6.97 -5.04
CA VAL A 68 -7.57 -6.07 -4.11
C VAL A 68 -6.64 -5.37 -3.12
N MET A 69 -5.31 -5.56 -3.24
CA MET A 69 -4.34 -5.06 -2.25
C MET A 69 -4.38 -3.54 -2.02
N ALA A 70 -4.79 -2.78 -3.05
CA ALA A 70 -4.83 -1.32 -3.03
C ALA A 70 -6.21 -0.76 -3.45
N ILE A 71 -7.23 -1.61 -3.52
CA ILE A 71 -8.59 -1.21 -3.94
C ILE A 71 -9.47 -1.12 -2.70
N ASP A 72 -10.11 0.02 -2.52
CA ASP A 72 -11.12 0.23 -1.47
C ASP A 72 -12.38 -0.58 -1.81
N SER A 73 -12.61 -1.69 -1.09
CA SER A 73 -13.89 -2.38 -1.09
C SER A 73 -14.71 -1.94 0.12
N HIS A 74 -15.57 -0.93 -0.10
CA HIS A 74 -16.52 -0.43 0.91
C HIS A 74 -17.45 -1.51 1.55
N GLU A 75 -17.49 -2.73 1.02
CA GLU A 75 -18.37 -3.81 1.50
C GLU A 75 -17.76 -4.71 2.59
N ASP A 76 -16.43 -4.81 2.73
CA ASP A 76 -15.79 -5.82 3.61
C ASP A 76 -15.22 -5.29 4.94
N LEU A 77 -15.38 -3.99 5.21
CA LEU A 77 -14.80 -3.27 6.36
C LEU A 77 -15.22 -3.75 7.77
N ARG A 78 -16.05 -4.79 7.91
CA ARG A 78 -16.62 -5.21 9.22
C ARG A 78 -16.01 -6.47 9.81
N ASN A 79 -15.14 -7.20 9.11
CA ASN A 79 -14.72 -8.55 9.53
C ASN A 79 -13.22 -8.77 9.76
N LEU A 80 -12.34 -7.79 9.57
CA LEU A 80 -10.89 -8.01 9.71
C LEU A 80 -10.35 -7.27 10.94
N ALA A 81 -9.95 -8.05 11.94
CA ALA A 81 -9.26 -7.62 13.15
C ALA A 81 -7.75 -7.52 12.92
N THR A 82 -7.33 -6.81 11.87
CA THR A 82 -5.93 -6.47 11.57
C THR A 82 -5.74 -4.96 11.66
N TYR A 83 -4.52 -4.50 11.94
CA TYR A 83 -4.27 -3.08 12.22
C TYR A 83 -4.29 -2.18 10.96
N GLY A 84 -4.12 -2.73 9.74
CA GLY A 84 -3.84 -1.94 8.53
C GLY A 84 -4.45 -2.43 7.20
N PHE A 85 -5.03 -3.62 7.11
CA PHE A 85 -5.54 -4.16 5.83
C PHE A 85 -6.95 -3.64 5.44
N GLN A 86 -7.12 -2.32 5.41
CA GLN A 86 -8.33 -1.71 4.83
C GLN A 86 -8.23 -1.46 3.32
N GLY A 87 -7.09 -1.71 2.67
CA GLY A 87 -6.86 -1.34 1.25
C GLY A 87 -6.83 0.18 0.99
N GLU A 88 -7.47 0.96 1.87
CA GLU A 88 -7.59 2.41 1.88
C GLU A 88 -6.23 3.12 1.96
N ALA A 89 -5.29 2.62 2.77
CA ALA A 89 -3.98 3.26 2.94
C ALA A 89 -3.14 3.17 1.66
N LEU A 90 -3.03 1.97 1.08
CA LEU A 90 -2.25 1.76 -0.13
C LEU A 90 -2.91 2.43 -1.35
N GLY A 91 -4.25 2.38 -1.46
CA GLY A 91 -4.99 3.14 -2.47
C GLY A 91 -4.80 4.66 -2.32
N SER A 92 -4.79 5.18 -1.10
CA SER A 92 -4.47 6.60 -0.85
C SER A 92 -3.05 6.96 -1.27
N ILE A 93 -2.08 6.07 -1.00
CA ILE A 93 -0.69 6.26 -1.44
C ILE A 93 -0.60 6.25 -2.97
N CYS A 94 -1.27 5.31 -3.65
CA CYS A 94 -1.36 5.26 -5.11
C CYS A 94 -1.85 6.58 -5.71
N SER A 95 -2.83 7.24 -5.09
CA SER A 95 -3.39 8.49 -5.61
C SER A 95 -2.43 9.68 -5.63
N VAL A 96 -1.29 9.59 -4.93
CA VAL A 96 -0.31 10.68 -4.81
C VAL A 96 1.12 10.28 -5.17
N ALA A 97 1.37 9.03 -5.58
CA ALA A 97 2.71 8.51 -5.83
C ALA A 97 2.70 7.28 -6.74
N GLU A 98 3.84 7.01 -7.38
CA GLU A 98 4.04 5.78 -8.14
C GLU A 98 4.38 4.63 -7.19
N VAL A 99 3.54 3.60 -7.19
CA VAL A 99 3.65 2.46 -6.27
C VAL A 99 4.16 1.23 -6.99
N LEU A 100 5.26 0.67 -6.50
CA LEU A 100 5.81 -0.61 -6.92
C LEU A 100 5.86 -1.59 -5.74
N ILE A 101 5.26 -2.76 -5.89
CA ILE A 101 5.20 -3.75 -4.82
C ILE A 101 5.86 -5.01 -5.28
N THR A 102 6.90 -5.44 -4.60
CA THR A 102 7.51 -6.75 -4.81
C THR A 102 7.16 -7.63 -3.63
N THR A 103 6.52 -8.76 -3.88
CA THR A 103 6.07 -9.65 -2.82
C THR A 103 6.39 -11.10 -3.18
N ARG A 104 6.57 -11.92 -2.15
CA ARG A 104 6.76 -13.37 -2.26
C ARG A 104 6.23 -14.02 -0.99
N THR A 105 5.33 -14.97 -1.14
CA THR A 105 4.90 -15.85 -0.05
C THR A 105 5.82 -17.08 0.05
N ALA A 106 5.69 -17.85 1.12
CA ALA A 106 6.44 -19.10 1.27
C ALA A 106 6.08 -20.16 0.21
N ASP A 107 4.91 -20.05 -0.40
CA ASP A 107 4.40 -20.97 -1.43
C ASP A 107 4.81 -20.54 -2.86
N ASP A 108 5.41 -19.36 -3.03
CA ASP A 108 5.83 -18.85 -4.33
C ASP A 108 7.26 -19.27 -4.69
N ASP A 109 7.45 -19.78 -5.91
CA ASP A 109 8.78 -20.13 -6.43
C ASP A 109 9.72 -18.91 -6.56
N PHE A 110 9.15 -17.73 -6.85
CA PHE A 110 9.88 -16.48 -7.04
C PHE A 110 9.01 -15.27 -6.65
N SER A 111 9.66 -14.14 -6.36
CA SER A 111 8.93 -12.91 -6.07
C SER A 111 8.30 -12.32 -7.34
N THR A 112 7.17 -11.63 -7.19
CA THR A 112 6.54 -10.89 -8.28
C THR A 112 6.52 -9.41 -7.94
N GLN A 113 6.91 -8.58 -8.91
CA GLN A 113 6.79 -7.12 -8.83
C GLN A 113 5.55 -6.66 -9.58
N TYR A 114 4.76 -5.80 -8.93
CA TYR A 114 3.57 -5.15 -9.43
C TYR A 114 3.81 -3.65 -9.53
N VAL A 115 3.29 -3.03 -10.59
CA VAL A 115 3.20 -1.57 -10.72
C VAL A 115 1.72 -1.20 -10.64
N LEU A 116 1.37 -0.27 -9.76
CA LEU A 116 -0.02 0.17 -9.58
C LEU A 116 -0.25 1.53 -10.25
N ASP A 117 -1.48 1.77 -10.73
CA ASP A 117 -1.93 3.10 -11.14
C ASP A 117 -2.41 3.95 -9.96
N ASP A 118 -2.83 5.18 -10.25
CA ASP A 118 -3.32 6.16 -9.29
C ASP A 118 -4.63 5.76 -8.60
N SER A 119 -5.32 4.75 -9.12
CA SER A 119 -6.52 4.15 -8.55
C SER A 119 -6.28 2.80 -7.87
N GLY A 120 -5.02 2.36 -7.76
CA GLY A 120 -4.63 1.12 -7.10
C GLY A 120 -4.76 -0.14 -7.98
N HIS A 121 -5.11 -0.01 -9.27
CA HIS A 121 -5.15 -1.16 -10.17
C HIS A 121 -3.77 -1.54 -10.66
N ILE A 122 -3.57 -2.83 -10.95
CA ILE A 122 -2.30 -3.35 -11.46
C ILE A 122 -2.14 -2.97 -12.93
N LEU A 123 -1.16 -2.12 -13.24
CA LEU A 123 -0.76 -1.76 -14.60
C LEU A 123 0.10 -2.84 -15.25
N SER A 124 1.03 -3.41 -14.49
CA SER A 124 1.92 -4.46 -14.98
C SER A 124 2.43 -5.34 -13.85
N GLN A 125 2.86 -6.55 -14.20
CA GLN A 125 3.54 -7.47 -13.29
C GLN A 125 4.72 -8.14 -13.99
N LYS A 126 5.78 -8.46 -13.24
CA LYS A 126 6.93 -9.24 -13.74
C LYS A 126 7.57 -10.07 -12.62
N PRO A 127 8.19 -11.22 -12.93
CA PRO A 127 9.03 -11.94 -11.99
C PRO A 127 10.20 -11.09 -11.49
N SER A 128 10.60 -11.31 -10.25
CA SER A 128 11.72 -10.64 -9.59
C SER A 128 12.56 -11.66 -8.81
N HIS A 129 13.88 -11.43 -8.77
CA HIS A 129 14.84 -12.29 -8.08
C HIS A 129 15.04 -11.92 -6.60
N LEU A 130 14.29 -10.94 -6.10
CA LEU A 130 14.40 -10.49 -4.71
C LEU A 130 13.79 -11.55 -3.78
N GLY A 131 14.53 -11.98 -2.76
CA GLY A 131 14.12 -13.08 -1.88
C GLY A 131 13.16 -12.67 -0.74
N GLN A 132 12.71 -11.41 -0.71
CA GLN A 132 11.93 -10.81 0.38
C GLN A 132 10.86 -9.85 -0.17
N VAL A 133 9.89 -9.52 0.69
CA VAL A 133 8.84 -8.54 0.38
C VAL A 133 9.46 -7.15 0.44
N ILE A 134 9.36 -6.41 -0.66
CA ILE A 134 9.89 -5.05 -0.79
C ILE A 134 8.81 -4.17 -1.38
N PHE A 135 8.32 -3.24 -0.58
CA PHE A 135 7.50 -2.13 -1.03
C PHE A 135 8.42 -1.01 -1.48
N TYR A 136 8.36 -0.68 -2.77
CA TYR A 136 8.99 0.50 -3.36
C TYR A 136 7.92 1.57 -3.57
N LEU A 137 8.08 2.71 -2.91
CA LEU A 137 7.30 3.89 -3.23
C LEU A 137 8.20 4.95 -3.85
N PHE A 138 7.92 5.31 -5.10
CA PHE A 138 8.55 6.44 -5.74
C PHE A 138 7.60 7.62 -5.68
N ILE A 139 7.99 8.64 -4.89
CA ILE A 139 7.24 9.89 -4.82
C ILE A 139 7.92 10.82 -5.81
N PHE A 140 7.31 11.07 -6.96
CA PHE A 140 7.73 12.18 -7.82
C PHE A 140 6.88 13.42 -7.51
N ASN A 141 7.60 14.53 -7.35
CA ASN A 141 7.17 15.84 -6.87
C ASN A 141 5.92 16.45 -7.55
N PHE A 142 5.30 17.37 -6.79
CA PHE A 142 4.53 18.53 -7.29
C PHE A 142 5.30 19.37 -8.31
#